data_AF-A0A445MV44-F1
#
_entry.id   AF-A0A445MV44-F1
#
_cell.length_a   1.000
_cell.length_b   1.000
_cell.length_c   1.000
_cell.angle_alpha   90.00
_cell.angle_beta   90.00
_cell.angle_gamma   90.00
#
_symmetry.space_group_name_H-M   'P 1'
#
loop_
_entity.id
_entity.type
_entity.pdbx_description
1 polymer ?
#
loop_
_entity_poly.entity_id
_entity_poly.type
_entity_poly.pdbx_seq_one_letter_code
_entity_poly.pdbx_strand_id
1 'polypeptide(L)'
;MFNNPINRDLDRISLLESRDLVLRAFKSLHQRELGANKATEILSHLSQGSSYNKAAEVADKIVRPLLQYYSVSALSRATILLLSPNLREASLPARHGLNAVGWKQHLNTGGSWLEARIRVTEGTFSLFGEVTSNKHFIEIYDNPTNKYLPIKVLGSTKYPNNFEFSVGDLIRRIPDLTTLYEAIVENPASNWMCNISDNSNSLEMRITSNHLGMPKKDAAAKWLNIHDDNQIEEISTNYFGYGSTAELKVMLNPNVA
;
A
#
# COMPACT_ATOMS: atom_id res chain seq x y z
N MET A 1 17.64 14.80 -10.09
CA MET A 1 17.25 14.49 -8.70
C MET A 1 15.77 14.21 -8.70
N PHE A 2 15.36 12.95 -8.57
CA PHE A 2 13.94 12.63 -8.38
C PHE A 2 13.55 13.14 -6.99
N ASN A 3 12.62 14.09 -6.92
CA ASN A 3 11.95 14.41 -5.67
C ASN A 3 11.22 13.14 -5.24
N ASN A 4 11.80 12.42 -4.28
CA ASN A 4 11.23 11.17 -3.80
C ASN A 4 9.91 11.51 -3.10
N PRO A 5 8.74 11.10 -3.61
CA PRO A 5 7.44 11.43 -3.03
C PRO A 5 7.35 11.02 -1.55
N ILE A 6 8.09 9.98 -1.16
CA ILE A 6 8.25 9.52 0.22
C ILE A 6 8.72 10.67 1.15
N ASN A 7 9.65 11.52 0.72
CA ASN A 7 10.15 12.62 1.56
C ASN A 7 9.08 13.69 1.81
N ARG A 8 8.20 13.96 0.83
CA ARG A 8 7.10 14.92 0.96
C ARG A 8 6.03 14.44 1.95
N ASP A 9 5.79 13.13 2.01
CA ASP A 9 4.85 12.53 2.94
C ASP A 9 5.42 12.44 4.36
N LEU A 10 6.73 12.32 4.51
CA LEU A 10 7.41 12.30 5.80
C LEU A 10 7.46 13.68 6.48
N ASP A 11 7.61 14.76 5.71
CA ASP A 11 7.45 16.12 6.24
C ASP A 11 6.06 16.32 6.83
N ARG A 12 5.03 15.73 6.22
CA ARG A 12 3.65 15.74 6.76
C ARG A 12 3.52 14.89 8.03
N ILE A 13 4.25 13.78 8.13
CA ILE A 13 4.31 12.98 9.36
C ILE A 13 4.96 13.77 10.50
N SER A 14 5.98 14.59 10.22
CA SER A 14 6.61 15.44 11.24
C SER A 14 5.63 16.44 11.86
N LEU A 15 4.63 16.93 11.09
CA LEU A 15 3.57 17.77 11.63
C LEU A 15 2.73 17.02 12.68
N LEU A 16 2.55 15.71 12.54
CA LEU A 16 1.82 14.89 13.51
C LEU A 16 2.61 14.67 14.82
N GLU A 17 3.88 15.06 14.90
CA GLU A 17 4.60 15.14 16.18
C GLU A 17 4.09 16.29 17.08
N SER A 18 3.24 17.18 16.53
CA SER A 18 2.54 18.17 17.34
C SER A 18 1.41 17.54 18.16
N ARG A 19 1.49 17.68 19.48
CA ARG A 19 0.44 17.24 20.41
C ARG A 19 -0.94 17.78 20.02
N ASP A 20 -1.04 19.05 19.65
CA ASP A 20 -2.32 19.68 19.31
C ASP A 20 -2.95 19.09 18.04
N LEU A 21 -2.12 18.70 17.07
CA LEU A 21 -2.59 18.02 15.87
C LEU A 21 -3.10 16.62 16.20
N VAL A 22 -2.39 15.87 17.05
CA VAL A 22 -2.84 14.54 17.51
C VAL A 22 -4.14 14.63 18.31
N LEU A 23 -4.26 15.60 19.23
CA LEU A 23 -5.49 15.83 20.01
C LEU A 23 -6.67 16.14 19.08
N ARG A 24 -6.50 17.06 18.12
CA ARG A 24 -7.53 17.42 17.13
C ARG A 24 -7.91 16.25 16.23
N ALA A 25 -6.93 15.50 15.74
CA ALA A 25 -7.16 14.32 14.91
C ALA A 25 -7.95 13.26 15.69
N PHE A 26 -7.55 12.95 16.92
CA PHE A 26 -8.24 11.97 17.76
C PHE A 26 -9.68 12.39 18.08
N LYS A 27 -9.89 13.68 18.43
CA LYS A 27 -11.23 14.22 18.68
C LYS A 27 -12.12 14.13 17.45
N SER A 28 -11.59 14.45 16.26
CA SER A 28 -12.32 14.33 14.99
C SER A 28 -12.71 12.88 14.70
N LEU A 29 -11.78 11.94 14.90
CA LEU A 29 -11.99 10.51 14.62
C LEU A 29 -12.98 9.84 15.59
N HIS A 30 -12.90 10.15 16.89
CA HIS A 30 -13.59 9.40 17.95
C HIS A 30 -14.68 10.18 18.68
N GLN A 31 -14.83 11.48 18.40
CA GLN A 31 -15.72 12.39 19.13
C GLN A 31 -15.46 12.37 20.66
N ARG A 32 -14.19 12.21 21.04
CA ARG A 32 -13.71 12.06 22.43
C ARG A 32 -12.40 12.82 22.64
N GLU A 33 -12.19 13.30 23.85
CA GLU A 33 -10.92 13.88 24.25
C GLU A 33 -9.85 12.80 24.46
N LEU A 34 -8.63 13.09 24.01
CA LEU A 34 -7.50 12.18 24.15
C LEU A 34 -6.78 12.43 25.48
N GLY A 35 -6.75 11.40 26.34
CA GLY A 35 -6.04 11.47 27.62
C GLY A 35 -4.53 11.69 27.45
N ALA A 36 -3.93 12.45 28.38
CA ALA A 36 -2.52 12.86 28.31
C ALA A 36 -1.54 11.67 28.13
N ASN A 37 -1.74 10.58 28.87
CA ASN A 37 -0.86 9.41 28.79
C ASN A 37 -0.90 8.76 27.40
N LYS A 38 -2.09 8.64 26.81
CA LYS A 38 -2.24 8.06 25.47
C LYS A 38 -1.71 8.99 24.39
N ALA A 39 -1.85 10.31 24.55
CA ALA A 39 -1.20 11.27 23.67
C ALA A 39 0.33 11.09 23.70
N THR A 40 0.93 10.92 24.88
CA THR A 40 2.36 10.64 25.01
C THR A 40 2.77 9.34 24.33
N GLU A 41 1.99 8.25 24.48
CA GLU A 41 2.24 6.98 23.79
C GLU A 41 2.26 7.14 22.26
N ILE A 42 1.25 7.82 21.69
CA ILE A 42 1.17 8.08 20.24
C ILE A 42 2.36 8.93 19.78
N LEU A 43 2.64 10.03 20.47
CA LEU A 43 3.73 10.96 20.12
C LEU A 43 5.10 10.31 20.21
N SER A 44 5.33 9.46 21.21
CA SER A 44 6.57 8.70 21.38
C SER A 44 6.84 7.82 20.15
N HIS A 45 5.83 7.10 19.67
CA HIS A 45 5.98 6.28 18.47
C HIS A 45 6.13 7.09 17.18
N LEU A 46 5.44 8.23 17.04
CA LEU A 46 5.64 9.13 15.90
C LEU A 46 7.08 9.67 15.87
N SER A 47 7.58 10.13 17.01
CA SER A 47 8.95 10.64 17.15
C SER A 47 10.00 9.55 16.87
N GLN A 48 9.80 8.33 17.38
CA GLN A 48 10.64 7.17 17.05
C GLN A 48 10.65 6.90 15.54
N GLY A 49 9.46 6.86 14.90
CA GLY A 49 9.34 6.62 13.46
C GLY A 49 10.15 7.63 12.65
N SER A 50 9.92 8.91 12.92
CA SER A 50 10.64 10.04 12.32
C SER A 50 12.16 9.97 12.54
N SER A 51 12.60 9.65 13.75
CA SER A 51 14.03 9.52 14.08
C SER A 51 14.70 8.38 13.32
N TYR A 52 14.07 7.20 13.27
CA TYR A 52 14.59 6.07 12.50
C TYR A 52 14.61 6.36 11.01
N ASN A 53 13.61 7.07 10.49
CA ASN A 53 13.60 7.47 9.09
C ASN A 53 14.76 8.42 8.75
N LYS A 54 14.95 9.47 9.55
CA LYS A 54 16.08 10.41 9.39
C LYS A 54 17.42 9.69 9.47
N ALA A 55 17.56 8.74 10.40
CA ALA A 55 18.74 7.90 10.47
C ALA A 55 18.93 7.04 9.21
N ALA A 56 17.85 6.49 8.65
CA ALA A 56 17.89 5.67 7.44
C ALA A 56 18.34 6.46 6.19
N GLU A 57 17.98 7.75 6.09
CA GLU A 57 18.36 8.62 4.97
C GLU A 57 19.87 8.78 4.83
N VAL A 58 20.58 8.93 5.96
CA VAL A 58 22.04 9.10 5.99
C VAL A 58 22.80 7.79 6.18
N ALA A 59 22.10 6.69 6.50
CA ALA A 59 22.73 5.39 6.69
C ALA A 59 23.22 4.78 5.39
N ASP A 60 24.24 3.92 5.53
CA ASP A 60 24.72 3.05 4.46
C ASP A 60 23.59 2.15 3.92
N LYS A 61 23.70 1.80 2.63
CA LYS A 61 22.70 0.98 1.92
C LYS A 61 22.42 -0.36 2.61
N ILE A 62 23.38 -0.96 3.30
CA ILE A 62 23.22 -2.25 3.98
C ILE A 62 22.35 -2.11 5.24
N VAL A 63 22.48 -1.01 5.98
CA VAL A 63 21.78 -0.79 7.26
C VAL A 63 20.44 -0.09 7.07
N ARG A 64 20.29 0.68 5.99
CA ARG A 64 19.08 1.46 5.68
C ARG A 64 17.77 0.65 5.75
N PRO A 65 17.65 -0.57 5.19
CA PRO A 65 16.39 -1.33 5.26
C PRO A 65 15.96 -1.65 6.69
N LEU A 66 16.92 -1.92 7.59
CA LEU A 66 16.63 -2.20 8.99
C LEU A 66 16.07 -0.96 9.70
N LEU A 67 16.65 0.22 9.45
CA LEU A 67 16.16 1.47 10.02
C LEU A 67 14.79 1.86 9.44
N GLN A 68 14.58 1.66 8.13
CA GLN A 68 13.27 1.85 7.50
C GLN A 68 12.22 0.92 8.11
N TYR A 69 12.57 -0.34 8.37
CA TYR A 69 11.68 -1.27 9.06
C TYR A 69 11.26 -0.76 10.45
N TYR A 70 12.21 -0.28 11.27
CA TYR A 70 11.87 0.28 12.58
C TYR A 70 11.04 1.55 12.49
N SER A 71 11.29 2.40 11.49
CA SER A 71 10.46 3.55 11.19
C SER A 71 9.01 3.14 10.92
N VAL A 72 8.79 2.26 9.96
CA VAL A 72 7.45 1.78 9.56
C VAL A 72 6.74 1.08 10.72
N SER A 73 7.46 0.28 11.51
CA SER A 73 6.92 -0.39 12.69
C SER A 73 6.44 0.61 13.75
N ALA A 74 7.25 1.63 14.06
CA ALA A 74 6.88 2.68 15.02
C ALA A 74 5.67 3.49 14.54
N LEU A 75 5.66 3.92 13.27
CA LEU A 75 4.54 4.64 12.68
C LEU A 75 3.26 3.79 12.69
N SER A 76 3.36 2.49 12.39
CA SER A 76 2.22 1.56 12.46
C SER A 76 1.63 1.50 13.87
N ARG A 77 2.48 1.45 14.91
CA ARG A 77 2.04 1.46 16.32
C ARG A 77 1.36 2.77 16.70
N ALA A 78 1.91 3.92 16.27
CA ALA A 78 1.28 5.22 16.48
C ALA A 78 -0.13 5.28 15.85
N THR A 79 -0.25 4.82 14.60
CA THR A 79 -1.54 4.76 13.90
C THR A 79 -2.53 3.81 14.59
N ILE A 80 -2.08 2.64 15.05
CA ILE A 80 -2.94 1.70 15.79
C ILE A 80 -3.52 2.38 17.04
N LEU A 81 -2.68 3.05 17.83
CA LEU A 81 -3.11 3.74 19.05
C LEU A 81 -4.04 4.91 18.75
N LEU A 82 -3.79 5.64 17.66
CA LEU A 82 -4.63 6.74 17.21
C LEU A 82 -6.01 6.25 16.76
N LEU A 83 -6.08 5.14 16.01
CA LEU A 83 -7.33 4.59 15.45
C LEU A 83 -8.11 3.71 16.44
N SER A 84 -7.47 3.19 17.49
CA SER A 84 -8.11 2.30 18.46
C SER A 84 -8.27 3.00 19.81
N PRO A 85 -9.40 3.67 20.11
CA PRO A 85 -9.52 4.58 21.25
C PRO A 85 -9.31 3.89 22.61
N ASN A 86 -9.61 2.59 22.70
CA ASN A 86 -9.49 1.81 23.92
C ASN A 86 -8.15 1.07 24.07
N LEU A 87 -7.35 0.98 23.01
CA LEU A 87 -6.07 0.26 23.05
C LEU A 87 -4.98 1.14 23.67
N ARG A 88 -4.07 0.53 24.43
CA ARG A 88 -2.89 1.17 25.05
C ARG A 88 -1.62 0.51 24.56
N GLU A 89 -0.50 1.22 24.67
CA GLU A 89 0.80 0.72 24.22
C GLU A 89 1.14 -0.66 24.81
N ALA A 90 0.85 -0.87 26.10
CA ALA A 90 1.11 -2.15 26.78
C ALA A 90 0.32 -3.35 26.20
N SER A 91 -0.76 -3.09 25.45
CA SER A 91 -1.57 -4.11 24.79
C SER A 91 -1.16 -4.33 23.33
N LEU A 92 -0.18 -3.59 22.82
CA LEU A 92 0.32 -3.79 21.46
C LEU A 92 1.12 -5.10 21.36
N PRO A 93 1.00 -5.84 20.24
CA PRO A 93 1.84 -7.00 20.01
C PRO A 93 3.33 -6.64 20.04
N ALA A 94 4.13 -7.43 20.75
CA ALA A 94 5.59 -7.25 20.77
C ALA A 94 6.25 -7.69 19.46
N ARG A 95 5.63 -8.62 18.72
CA ARG A 95 6.11 -9.16 17.44
C ARG A 95 5.49 -8.42 16.25
N HIS A 96 6.24 -8.30 15.16
CA HIS A 96 5.76 -7.60 13.96
C HIS A 96 4.76 -8.42 13.12
N GLY A 97 4.80 -9.75 13.20
CA GLY A 97 3.83 -10.63 12.53
C GLY A 97 4.25 -11.12 11.14
N LEU A 98 5.54 -11.15 10.83
CA LEU A 98 6.07 -11.73 9.58
C LEU A 98 7.18 -12.73 9.89
N ASN A 99 7.21 -13.86 9.21
CA ASN A 99 8.26 -14.87 9.38
C ASN A 99 8.89 -15.22 8.04
N ALA A 100 10.23 -15.27 8.01
CA ALA A 100 10.98 -15.83 6.89
C ALA A 100 10.87 -17.36 6.92
N VAL A 101 10.32 -17.95 5.85
CA VAL A 101 10.10 -19.40 5.75
C VAL A 101 11.21 -20.02 4.91
N GLY A 102 12.11 -20.76 5.54
CA GLY A 102 13.13 -21.55 4.84
C GLY A 102 14.19 -20.74 4.08
N TRP A 103 14.31 -19.43 4.31
CA TRP A 103 15.21 -18.55 3.53
C TRP A 103 16.65 -19.04 3.50
N LYS A 104 17.20 -19.43 4.66
CA LYS A 104 18.59 -19.91 4.75
C LYS A 104 18.82 -21.12 3.84
N GLN A 105 17.90 -22.09 3.86
CA GLN A 105 18.01 -23.28 3.03
C GLN A 105 17.87 -22.92 1.54
N HIS A 106 16.83 -22.15 1.19
CA HIS A 106 16.53 -21.75 -0.18
C HIS A 106 17.68 -20.98 -0.84
N LEU A 107 18.24 -20.00 -0.12
CA LEU A 107 19.33 -19.17 -0.62
C LEU A 107 20.65 -19.95 -0.70
N ASN A 108 20.92 -20.85 0.24
CA ASN A 108 22.14 -21.67 0.22
C ASN A 108 22.16 -22.68 -0.93
N THR A 109 21.00 -23.09 -1.45
CA THR A 109 20.90 -23.98 -2.62
C THR A 109 20.92 -23.21 -3.95
N GLY A 110 21.15 -21.89 -3.94
CA GLY A 110 21.15 -21.06 -5.14
C GLY A 110 19.75 -20.70 -5.65
N GLY A 111 18.71 -20.87 -4.82
CA GLY A 111 17.35 -20.47 -5.16
C GLY A 111 17.23 -18.96 -5.33
N SER A 112 16.31 -18.51 -6.19
CA SER A 112 16.10 -17.09 -6.43
C SER A 112 15.57 -16.41 -5.17
N TRP A 113 16.14 -15.27 -4.79
CA TRP A 113 15.66 -14.49 -3.65
C TRP A 113 14.20 -14.01 -3.82
N LEU A 114 13.71 -13.90 -5.07
CA LEU A 114 12.32 -13.60 -5.38
C LEU A 114 11.36 -14.71 -4.96
N GLU A 115 11.83 -15.95 -4.88
CA GLU A 115 11.01 -17.09 -4.45
C GLU A 115 11.01 -17.26 -2.93
N ALA A 116 11.84 -16.49 -2.22
CA ALA A 116 11.92 -16.53 -0.76
C ALA A 116 10.54 -16.26 -0.14
N ARG A 117 10.07 -17.18 0.71
CA ARG A 117 8.70 -17.18 1.23
C ARG A 117 8.58 -16.40 2.54
N ILE A 118 7.55 -15.59 2.64
CA ILE A 118 7.17 -14.83 3.83
C ILE A 118 5.83 -15.37 4.31
N ARG A 119 5.75 -15.72 5.59
CA ARG A 119 4.51 -16.10 6.27
C ARG A 119 3.98 -14.94 7.09
N VAL A 120 2.71 -14.62 6.91
CA VAL A 120 1.98 -13.69 7.77
C VAL A 120 1.54 -14.42 9.04
N THR A 121 1.79 -13.79 10.18
CA THR A 121 1.38 -14.24 11.51
C THR A 121 0.78 -13.07 12.27
N GLU A 122 0.20 -13.33 13.44
CA GLU A 122 -0.31 -12.26 14.29
C GLU A 122 0.82 -11.36 14.78
N GLY A 123 0.62 -10.05 14.72
CA GLY A 123 1.58 -9.07 15.22
C GLY A 123 1.15 -7.64 14.92
N THR A 124 2.09 -6.71 15.05
CA THR A 124 1.84 -5.29 14.80
C THR A 124 1.24 -5.03 13.41
N PHE A 125 1.75 -5.68 12.35
CA PHE A 125 1.26 -5.41 11.00
C PHE A 125 -0.11 -6.04 10.71
N SER A 126 -0.44 -7.17 11.32
CA SER A 126 -1.80 -7.73 11.21
C SER A 126 -2.81 -6.83 11.93
N LEU A 127 -2.48 -6.38 13.15
CA LEU A 127 -3.33 -5.43 13.89
C LEU A 127 -3.45 -4.10 13.15
N PHE A 128 -2.38 -3.61 12.54
CA PHE A 128 -2.41 -2.42 11.70
C PHE A 128 -3.40 -2.57 10.53
N GLY A 129 -3.35 -3.71 9.83
CA GLY A 129 -4.32 -4.02 8.76
C GLY A 129 -5.77 -4.05 9.27
N GLU A 130 -6.00 -4.58 10.47
CA GLU A 130 -7.33 -4.63 11.07
C GLU A 130 -7.87 -3.22 11.40
N VAL A 131 -7.11 -2.40 12.13
CA VAL A 131 -7.56 -1.08 12.59
C VAL A 131 -7.70 -0.06 11.45
N THR A 132 -6.91 -0.21 10.39
CA THR A 132 -7.06 0.57 9.16
C THR A 132 -8.16 0.03 8.25
N SER A 133 -8.73 -1.14 8.58
CA SER A 133 -9.62 -1.90 7.72
C SER A 133 -9.02 -2.16 6.33
N ASN A 134 -7.69 -2.23 6.24
CA ASN A 134 -6.91 -2.31 5.00
C ASN A 134 -7.39 -1.30 3.94
N LYS A 135 -7.80 -0.10 4.37
CA LYS A 135 -8.26 0.96 3.47
C LYS A 135 -7.06 1.50 2.69
N HIS A 136 -7.25 1.63 1.38
CA HIS A 136 -6.31 2.34 0.52
C HIS A 136 -6.86 3.74 0.27
N PHE A 137 -5.99 4.70 -0.02
CA PHE A 137 -6.40 6.03 -0.43
C PHE A 137 -6.04 6.21 -1.89
N ILE A 138 -7.00 6.61 -2.70
CA ILE A 138 -6.75 7.02 -4.08
C ILE A 138 -6.80 8.55 -4.11
N GLU A 139 -5.78 9.14 -4.71
CA GLU A 139 -5.77 10.56 -5.02
C GLU A 139 -6.61 10.81 -6.27
N ILE A 140 -7.57 11.70 -6.13
CA ILE A 140 -8.43 12.18 -7.21
C ILE A 140 -8.02 13.60 -7.52
N TYR A 141 -7.61 13.80 -8.76
CA TYR A 141 -7.29 15.10 -9.31
C TYR A 141 -8.59 15.78 -9.76
N ASP A 142 -9.12 16.65 -8.91
CA ASP A 142 -10.33 17.44 -9.15
C ASP A 142 -9.96 18.93 -9.18
N ASN A 143 -9.40 19.36 -10.31
CA ASN A 143 -8.82 20.71 -10.53
C ASN A 143 -9.71 21.83 -9.94
N PRO A 144 -9.23 22.67 -9.00
CA PRO A 144 -7.83 22.89 -8.58
C PRO A 144 -7.40 22.14 -7.31
N THR A 145 -8.21 21.22 -6.77
CA THR A 145 -7.95 20.56 -5.49
C THR A 145 -7.79 19.05 -5.63
N ASN A 146 -6.69 18.50 -5.11
CA ASN A 146 -6.60 17.05 -4.95
C ASN A 146 -7.48 16.61 -3.79
N LYS A 147 -8.37 15.65 -4.05
CA LYS A 147 -9.18 14.97 -3.03
C LYS A 147 -8.62 13.58 -2.82
N TYR A 148 -8.66 13.06 -1.59
CA TYR A 148 -8.31 11.66 -1.33
C TYR A 148 -9.58 10.90 -0.99
N LEU A 149 -9.89 9.87 -1.77
CA LEU A 149 -10.99 8.97 -1.47
C LEU A 149 -10.46 7.70 -0.80
N PRO A 150 -10.90 7.39 0.43
CA PRO A 150 -10.64 6.09 1.01
C PRO A 150 -11.43 5.04 0.25
N ILE A 151 -10.73 4.09 -0.35
CA ILE A 151 -11.33 2.94 -1.00
C ILE A 151 -11.09 1.72 -0.13
N LYS A 152 -12.18 1.03 0.17
CA LYS A 152 -12.12 -0.26 0.83
C LYS A 152 -11.60 -1.27 -0.18
N VAL A 153 -10.44 -1.85 0.08
CA VAL A 153 -9.93 -2.94 -0.73
C VAL A 153 -10.89 -4.12 -0.62
N LEU A 154 -11.29 -4.69 -1.76
CA LEU A 154 -12.06 -5.91 -1.81
C LEU A 154 -11.21 -7.05 -1.25
N GLY A 155 -11.69 -7.69 -0.17
CA GLY A 155 -10.98 -8.78 0.50
C GLY A 155 -11.17 -8.77 2.01
N SER A 156 -10.70 -9.84 2.66
CA SER A 156 -10.66 -9.92 4.11
C SER A 156 -9.52 -9.06 4.66
N THR A 157 -9.78 -8.27 5.69
CA THR A 157 -8.74 -7.58 6.48
C THR A 157 -7.95 -8.54 7.36
N LYS A 158 -8.46 -9.76 7.54
CA LYS A 158 -7.79 -10.86 8.21
C LYS A 158 -7.17 -11.78 7.17
N TYR A 159 -5.85 -11.86 7.17
CA TYR A 159 -5.15 -12.86 6.40
C TYR A 159 -5.48 -14.26 6.95
N PRO A 160 -5.66 -15.27 6.09
CA PRO A 160 -5.75 -16.65 6.56
C PRO A 160 -4.56 -17.01 7.45
N ASN A 161 -4.78 -17.83 8.48
CA ASN A 161 -3.68 -18.35 9.29
C ASN A 161 -2.67 -19.06 8.39
N ASN A 162 -1.38 -18.71 8.55
CA ASN A 162 -0.28 -19.21 7.72
C ASN A 162 -0.36 -18.81 6.24
N PHE A 163 -0.99 -17.68 5.90
CA PHE A 163 -0.89 -17.12 4.57
C PHE A 163 0.59 -16.86 4.22
N GLU A 164 1.01 -17.41 3.09
CA GLU A 164 2.37 -17.30 2.58
C GLU A 164 2.38 -16.70 1.18
N PHE A 165 3.37 -15.86 0.93
CA PHE A 165 3.65 -15.30 -0.38
C PHE A 165 5.16 -15.18 -0.58
N SER A 166 5.63 -15.11 -1.82
CA SER A 166 7.05 -14.91 -2.11
C SER A 166 7.43 -13.42 -2.11
N VAL A 167 8.73 -13.11 -2.01
CA VAL A 167 9.20 -11.73 -2.20
C VAL A 167 8.81 -11.19 -3.59
N GLY A 168 8.85 -12.03 -4.62
CA GLY A 168 8.38 -11.70 -5.96
C GLY A 168 6.90 -11.35 -6.01
N ASP A 169 6.05 -12.05 -5.23
CA ASP A 169 4.62 -11.74 -5.12
C ASP A 169 4.37 -10.32 -4.57
N LEU A 170 5.25 -9.85 -3.68
CA LEU A 170 5.18 -8.51 -3.11
C LEU A 170 5.70 -7.46 -4.12
N ILE A 171 6.89 -7.67 -4.66
CA ILE A 171 7.56 -6.69 -5.53
C ILE A 171 6.73 -6.43 -6.80
N ARG A 172 6.15 -7.46 -7.40
CA ARG A 172 5.30 -7.31 -8.59
C ARG A 172 4.04 -6.47 -8.36
N ARG A 173 3.70 -6.14 -7.11
CA ARG A 173 2.55 -5.31 -6.75
C ARG A 173 2.92 -3.87 -6.42
N ILE A 174 4.21 -3.52 -6.37
CA ILE A 174 4.67 -2.16 -6.05
C ILE A 174 4.88 -1.40 -7.37
N PRO A 175 4.04 -0.40 -7.71
CA PRO A 175 4.12 0.31 -8.99
C PRO A 175 5.51 0.89 -9.30
N ASP A 176 6.17 1.44 -8.28
CA ASP A 176 7.50 2.05 -8.42
C ASP A 176 8.59 1.04 -8.80
N LEU A 177 8.34 -0.26 -8.62
CA LEU A 177 9.29 -1.34 -8.92
C LEU A 177 8.95 -2.11 -10.21
N THR A 178 7.91 -1.71 -10.94
CA THR A 178 7.41 -2.44 -12.12
C THR A 178 8.49 -2.67 -13.17
N THR A 179 9.10 -1.60 -13.68
CA THR A 179 10.14 -1.70 -14.72
C THR A 179 11.32 -2.57 -14.27
N LEU A 180 11.71 -2.47 -13.00
CA LEU A 180 12.80 -3.27 -12.44
C LEU A 180 12.42 -4.74 -12.32
N TYR A 181 11.23 -5.03 -11.81
CA TYR A 181 10.71 -6.40 -11.68
C TYR A 181 10.64 -7.08 -13.05
N GLU A 182 10.06 -6.39 -14.04
CA GLU A 182 9.89 -6.92 -15.40
C GLU A 182 11.21 -7.18 -16.09
N ALA A 183 12.21 -6.30 -15.88
CA ALA A 183 13.55 -6.51 -16.42
C ALA A 183 14.28 -7.71 -15.79
N ILE A 184 13.96 -8.08 -14.55
CA ILE A 184 14.60 -9.20 -13.84
C ILE A 184 13.89 -10.52 -14.12
N VAL A 185 12.55 -10.52 -14.15
CA VAL A 185 11.72 -11.73 -14.17
C VAL A 185 11.18 -12.05 -15.57
N GLU A 186 11.31 -11.11 -16.52
CA GLU A 186 10.79 -11.22 -17.89
C GLU A 186 9.30 -11.61 -17.93
N ASN A 187 8.55 -11.20 -16.90
CA ASN A 187 7.10 -11.42 -16.76
C ASN A 187 6.41 -10.13 -16.32
N PRO A 188 5.18 -9.85 -16.79
CA PRO A 188 4.45 -8.64 -16.42
C PRO A 188 4.28 -8.51 -14.90
N ALA A 189 4.47 -7.29 -14.38
CA ALA A 189 4.10 -6.99 -13.00
C ALA A 189 2.58 -7.12 -12.83
N SER A 190 2.15 -7.35 -11.59
CA SER A 190 0.73 -7.46 -11.22
C SER A 190 0.24 -6.16 -10.56
N ASN A 191 0.62 -5.04 -11.17
CA ASN A 191 0.13 -3.71 -10.85
C ASN A 191 -0.21 -2.99 -12.16
N TRP A 192 -1.34 -2.29 -12.18
CA TRP A 192 -1.81 -1.59 -13.38
C TRP A 192 -2.30 -0.21 -12.99
N MET A 193 -2.13 0.73 -13.91
CA MET A 193 -2.69 2.06 -13.75
C MET A 193 -4.14 2.04 -14.19
N CYS A 194 -5.00 2.66 -13.38
CA CYS A 194 -6.42 2.78 -13.66
C CYS A 194 -6.79 4.27 -13.70
N ASN A 195 -7.25 4.74 -14.85
CA ASN A 195 -7.81 6.07 -15.04
C ASN A 195 -9.33 5.95 -15.06
N ILE A 196 -10.01 6.65 -14.16
CA ILE A 196 -11.47 6.72 -14.14
C ILE A 196 -11.87 8.11 -14.58
N SER A 197 -12.68 8.19 -15.63
CA SER A 197 -13.27 9.43 -16.12
C SER A 197 -14.78 9.32 -16.06
N ASP A 198 -15.39 10.29 -15.38
CA ASP A 198 -16.83 10.50 -15.40
C ASP A 198 -17.16 11.52 -16.49
N ASN A 199 -18.00 11.11 -17.44
CA ASN A 199 -18.57 11.98 -18.44
C ASN A 199 -20.11 11.90 -18.34
N SER A 200 -20.82 12.91 -18.83
CA SER A 200 -22.24 13.17 -18.51
C SER A 200 -23.22 11.99 -18.61
N ASN A 201 -22.85 10.94 -19.35
CA ASN A 201 -23.67 9.77 -19.63
C ASN A 201 -23.00 8.43 -19.25
N SER A 202 -21.77 8.41 -18.73
CA SER A 202 -21.04 7.17 -18.46
C SER A 202 -19.90 7.35 -17.46
N LEU A 203 -19.61 6.30 -16.72
CA LEU A 203 -18.35 6.17 -15.99
C LEU A 203 -17.44 5.24 -16.79
N GLU A 204 -16.34 5.79 -17.29
CA GLU A 204 -15.35 5.07 -18.08
C GLU A 204 -14.12 4.76 -17.23
N MET A 205 -13.78 3.49 -17.13
CA MET A 205 -12.55 3.02 -16.49
C MET A 205 -11.58 2.53 -17.56
N ARG A 206 -10.37 3.09 -17.59
CA ARG A 206 -9.28 2.67 -18.47
C ARG A 206 -8.15 2.08 -17.65
N ILE A 207 -7.81 0.83 -17.95
CA ILE A 207 -6.71 0.14 -17.30
C ILE A 207 -5.58 0.01 -18.30
N THR A 208 -4.43 0.59 -18.00
CA THR A 208 -3.28 0.63 -18.89
C THR A 208 -2.28 -0.46 -18.52
N SER A 209 -1.80 -1.18 -19.53
CA SER A 209 -0.76 -2.19 -19.37
C SER A 209 0.56 -1.61 -18.90
N ASN A 210 1.35 -2.44 -18.21
CA ASN A 210 2.77 -2.17 -17.97
C ASN A 210 3.61 -2.49 -19.23
N HIS A 211 4.94 -2.44 -19.12
CA HIS A 211 5.83 -2.59 -20.28
C HIS A 211 5.72 -3.97 -20.94
N LEU A 212 5.37 -5.01 -20.19
CA LEU A 212 5.20 -6.37 -20.70
C LEU A 212 3.74 -6.75 -21.00
N GLY A 213 2.80 -5.82 -20.85
CA GLY A 213 1.40 -5.99 -21.24
C GLY A 213 0.42 -6.25 -20.08
N MET A 214 -0.79 -6.69 -20.43
CA MET A 214 -1.81 -7.10 -19.46
C MET A 214 -2.13 -8.59 -19.60
N PRO A 215 -2.69 -9.23 -18.56
CA PRO A 215 -3.36 -10.50 -18.73
C PRO A 215 -4.45 -10.38 -19.81
N LYS A 216 -4.73 -11.47 -20.52
CA LYS A 216 -5.84 -11.54 -21.49
C LYS A 216 -7.14 -11.00 -20.87
N LYS A 217 -7.98 -10.35 -21.68
CA LYS A 217 -9.26 -9.73 -21.30
C LYS A 217 -10.04 -10.52 -20.24
N ASP A 218 -10.29 -11.81 -20.47
CA ASP A 218 -11.08 -12.65 -19.55
C ASP A 218 -10.42 -12.83 -18.18
N ALA A 219 -9.09 -12.97 -18.16
CA ALA A 219 -8.32 -13.08 -16.93
C ALA A 219 -8.33 -11.75 -16.16
N ALA A 220 -8.21 -10.63 -16.87
CA ALA A 220 -8.29 -9.30 -16.27
C ALA A 220 -9.70 -9.01 -15.72
N ALA A 221 -10.76 -9.31 -16.47
CA ALA A 221 -12.15 -9.15 -16.05
C ALA A 221 -12.45 -9.92 -14.74
N LYS A 222 -12.02 -11.18 -14.68
CA LYS A 222 -12.13 -12.00 -13.47
C LYS A 222 -11.33 -11.43 -12.30
N TRP A 223 -10.12 -10.93 -12.54
CA TRP A 223 -9.27 -10.41 -11.48
C TRP A 223 -9.81 -9.11 -10.87
N LEU A 224 -10.39 -8.27 -11.72
CA LEU A 224 -10.99 -6.99 -11.36
C LEU A 224 -12.42 -7.14 -10.82
N ASN A 225 -12.97 -8.37 -10.83
CA ASN A 225 -14.34 -8.67 -10.42
C ASN A 225 -15.35 -7.75 -11.15
N ILE A 226 -15.15 -7.56 -12.46
CA ILE A 226 -16.05 -6.76 -13.30
C ILE A 226 -17.33 -7.58 -13.54
N HIS A 227 -18.49 -7.02 -13.21
CA HIS A 227 -19.78 -7.66 -13.46
C HIS A 227 -20.01 -7.86 -14.97
N ASP A 228 -20.64 -8.98 -15.35
CA ASP A 228 -20.90 -9.35 -16.75
C ASP A 228 -21.75 -8.32 -17.52
N ASP A 229 -22.50 -7.48 -16.79
CA ASP A 229 -23.33 -6.41 -17.36
C ASP A 229 -22.51 -5.17 -17.82
N ASN A 230 -21.22 -5.12 -17.52
CA ASN A 230 -20.34 -4.04 -17.96
C ASN A 230 -19.72 -4.39 -19.32
N GLN A 231 -19.61 -3.40 -20.22
CA GLN A 231 -18.95 -3.61 -21.50
C GLN A 231 -17.45 -3.47 -21.34
N ILE A 232 -16.70 -4.50 -21.72
CA ILE A 232 -15.23 -4.48 -21.72
C ILE A 232 -14.75 -4.49 -23.18
N GLU A 233 -13.96 -3.50 -23.54
CA GLU A 233 -13.32 -3.36 -24.85
C GLU A 233 -11.80 -3.37 -24.67
N GLU A 234 -11.10 -4.16 -25.50
CA GLU A 234 -9.65 -4.12 -25.57
C GLU A 234 -9.25 -3.11 -26.64
N ILE A 235 -8.50 -2.09 -26.22
CA ILE A 235 -8.04 -1.01 -27.08
C ILE A 235 -6.53 -1.12 -27.18
N SER A 236 -6.02 -1.28 -28.40
CA SER A 236 -4.58 -1.17 -28.65
C SER A 236 -4.24 0.30 -28.81
N THR A 237 -3.52 0.89 -27.86
CA THR A 237 -2.99 2.25 -27.99
C THR A 237 -1.50 2.20 -28.30
N ASN A 238 -1.10 2.92 -29.36
CA ASN A 238 0.31 3.20 -29.62
C ASN A 238 0.66 4.48 -28.86
N TYR A 239 1.19 4.34 -27.64
CA TYR A 239 1.76 5.47 -26.94
C TYR A 239 3.07 5.86 -27.63
N PHE A 240 3.13 7.10 -28.14
CA PHE A 240 4.29 7.64 -28.85
C PHE A 240 5.59 7.39 -28.06
N GLY A 241 6.43 6.48 -28.55
CA GLY A 241 7.77 6.20 -28.01
C GLY A 241 7.88 5.07 -26.98
N TYR A 242 6.79 4.44 -26.53
CA TYR A 242 6.83 3.40 -25.47
C TYR A 242 6.36 2.00 -25.91
N GLY A 243 6.13 1.79 -27.21
CA GLY A 243 5.59 0.54 -27.74
C GLY A 243 4.05 0.49 -27.68
N SER A 244 3.48 -0.61 -28.15
CA SER A 244 2.03 -0.86 -28.07
C SER A 244 1.64 -1.15 -26.61
N THR A 245 0.80 -0.31 -26.02
CA THR A 245 0.16 -0.58 -24.73
C THR A 245 -1.22 -1.15 -24.97
N ALA A 246 -1.58 -2.20 -24.22
CA ALA A 246 -2.95 -2.68 -24.19
C ALA A 246 -3.73 -1.87 -23.16
N GLU A 247 -4.87 -1.31 -23.55
CA GLU A 247 -5.82 -0.67 -22.67
C GLU A 247 -7.08 -1.52 -22.58
N LEU A 248 -7.58 -1.77 -21.36
CA LEU A 248 -8.92 -2.27 -21.15
C LEU A 248 -9.82 -1.09 -20.81
N LYS A 249 -10.79 -0.83 -21.69
CA LYS A 249 -11.87 0.12 -21.45
C LYS A 249 -13.07 -0.64 -20.88
N VAL A 250 -13.52 -0.20 -19.71
CA VAL A 250 -14.68 -0.75 -19.02
C VAL A 250 -15.73 0.36 -18.93
N MET A 251 -16.86 0.16 -19.60
CA MET A 251 -18.02 1.02 -19.50
C MET A 251 -18.89 0.50 -18.35
N LEU A 252 -18.96 1.26 -17.26
CA LEU A 252 -19.71 0.87 -16.08
C LEU A 252 -21.20 1.20 -16.28
N ASN A 253 -22.07 0.21 -16.04
CA ASN A 253 -23.50 0.43 -16.08
C ASN A 253 -23.95 1.24 -14.85
N PRO A 254 -24.52 2.44 -15.02
CA PRO A 254 -24.89 3.30 -13.90
C PRO A 254 -25.97 2.69 -12.99
N ASN A 255 -26.68 1.65 -13.45
CA ASN A 255 -27.71 0.95 -12.67
C ASN A 255 -27.15 -0.19 -11.80
N VAL A 256 -25.84 -0.46 -11.86
CA VAL A 256 -25.17 -1.61 -11.20
C VAL A 256 -24.10 -1.16 -10.19
N ALA A 257 -23.89 0.15 -10.03
CA ALA A 257 -22.85 0.74 -9.18
C ALA A 257 -23.27 0.88 -7.70
#